data_AF-A0AAV5Y6F6-F1
#
_entry.id   AF-A0AAV5Y6F6-F1
#
_cell.length_a   1.000
_cell.length_b   1.000
_cell.length_c   1.000
_cell.angle_alpha   90.00
_cell.angle_beta   90.00
_cell.angle_gamma   90.00
#
_symmetry.space_group_name_H-M   'P 1'
#
loop_
_entity.id
_entity.type
_entity.pdbx_description
1 polymer ?
#
loop_
_entity_poly.entity_id
_entity_poly.type
_entity_poly.pdbx_seq_one_letter_code
_entity_poly.pdbx_strand_id
1 'polypeptide(L)'
;MESHYFFPPATAYPLNRFLFALKSNNAVRERYAAEPEPTMREHGLDEDARSALREGNRDRLVALGAHPYLVFMAQVRLSMARDPGNFEYF
;
A
#
# COMPACT_ATOMS: atom_id res chain seq x y z
N MET A 1 -10.26 -5.08 -25.93
CA MET A 1 -9.14 -5.80 -25.27
C MET A 1 -8.61 -4.86 -24.21
N GLU A 2 -9.05 -5.05 -22.97
CA GLU A 2 -8.67 -4.18 -21.86
C GLU A 2 -7.25 -4.58 -21.42
N SER A 3 -6.33 -3.63 -21.40
CA SER A 3 -4.94 -3.90 -21.04
C SER A 3 -4.85 -4.26 -19.56
N HIS A 4 -4.41 -5.48 -19.25
CA HIS A 4 -4.20 -5.96 -17.87
C HIS A 4 -3.18 -5.13 -17.07
N TYR A 5 -2.39 -4.28 -17.74
CA TYR A 5 -1.43 -3.38 -17.12
C TYR A 5 -1.24 -2.12 -17.98
N PHE A 6 -1.45 -0.95 -17.38
CA PHE A 6 -1.14 0.34 -17.98
C PHE A 6 0.11 0.92 -17.32
N PHE A 7 0.94 1.64 -18.07
CA PHE A 7 2.09 2.32 -17.49
C PHE A 7 1.59 3.42 -16.53
N PRO A 8 1.90 3.35 -15.23
CA PRO A 8 1.24 4.20 -14.26
C PRO A 8 1.48 5.69 -14.53
N PRO A 9 0.47 6.56 -14.31
CA PRO A 9 0.66 8.00 -14.41
C PRO A 9 1.69 8.48 -13.38
N ALA A 10 2.36 9.60 -13.63
CA ALA A 10 3.32 10.18 -12.69
C ALA A 10 2.71 10.46 -11.29
N THR A 11 1.39 10.73 -11.25
CA THR A 11 0.61 10.92 -10.02
C THR A 11 0.57 9.67 -9.14
N ALA A 12 0.81 8.47 -9.68
CA ALA A 12 0.87 7.22 -8.91
C ALA A 12 2.22 6.99 -8.22
N TYR A 13 3.23 7.84 -8.46
CA TYR A 13 4.55 7.68 -7.87
C TYR A 13 4.55 7.71 -6.32
N PRO A 14 3.90 8.68 -5.64
CA PRO A 14 3.81 8.69 -4.17
C PRO A 14 3.17 7.42 -3.61
N LEU A 15 2.09 6.94 -4.24
CA LEU A 15 1.41 5.70 -3.85
C LEU A 15 2.34 4.49 -3.95
N ASN A 16 3.00 4.31 -5.10
CA ASN A 16 3.93 3.18 -5.29
C ASN A 16 5.14 3.26 -4.35
N ARG A 17 5.67 4.46 -4.10
CA ARG A 17 6.76 4.69 -3.15
C ARG A 17 6.33 4.33 -1.72
N PHE A 18 5.10 4.68 -1.33
CA PHE A 18 4.57 4.35 -0.02
C PHE A 18 4.31 2.84 0.15
N LEU A 19 3.71 2.19 -0.85
CA LEU A 19 3.54 0.73 -0.84
C LEU A 19 4.89 0.00 -0.75
N PHE A 20 5.92 0.49 -1.44
CA PHE A 20 7.28 -0.04 -1.30
C PHE A 20 7.84 0.16 0.12
N ALA A 21 7.60 1.31 0.74
CA ALA A 21 7.99 1.57 2.13
C ALA A 21 7.27 0.63 3.10
N LEU A 22 5.95 0.44 2.95
CA LEU A 22 5.17 -0.53 3.71
C LEU A 22 5.66 -1.97 3.51
N LYS A 23 6.16 -2.32 2.33
CA LYS A 23 6.79 -3.63 2.07
C LYS A 23 8.14 -3.77 2.77
N SER A 24 8.99 -2.76 2.73
CA SER A 24 10.44 -2.90 2.98
C SER A 24 10.94 -2.25 4.26
N ASN A 25 10.15 -1.42 4.95
CA ASN A 25 10.58 -0.66 6.12
C ASN A 25 9.70 -0.95 7.35
N ASN A 26 10.28 -1.54 8.40
CA ASN A 26 9.59 -1.83 9.67
C ASN A 26 9.06 -0.56 10.34
N ALA A 27 9.88 0.49 10.44
CA ALA A 27 9.51 1.73 11.13
C ALA A 27 8.32 2.43 10.46
N VAL A 28 8.22 2.37 9.13
CA VAL A 28 7.06 2.89 8.40
C VAL A 28 5.80 2.08 8.70
N ARG A 29 5.90 0.75 8.84
CA ARG A 29 4.75 -0.08 9.23
C ARG A 29 4.30 0.19 10.65
N GLU A 30 5.24 0.28 11.59
CA GLU A 30 4.96 0.60 13.00
C GLU A 30 4.25 1.96 13.11
N ARG A 31 4.78 2.96 12.41
CA ARG A 31 4.16 4.28 12.38
C ARG A 31 2.81 4.30 11.69
N TYR A 32 2.66 3.58 10.57
CA TYR A 32 1.37 3.44 9.89
C TYR A 32 0.34 2.71 10.76
N ALA A 33 0.76 1.74 11.57
CA ALA A 33 -0.13 1.04 12.50
C ALA A 33 -0.60 1.94 13.65
N ALA A 34 0.28 2.81 14.16
CA ALA A 34 -0.05 3.76 15.23
C ALA A 34 -0.85 4.98 14.72
N GLU A 35 -0.43 5.54 13.58
CA GLU A 35 -0.90 6.81 13.03
C GLU A 35 -1.04 6.73 11.50
N PRO A 36 -2.04 5.99 10.97
CA PRO A 36 -2.14 5.70 9.53
C PRO A 36 -2.33 6.97 8.69
N GLU A 37 -3.22 7.85 9.13
CA GLU A 37 -3.60 9.05 8.38
C GLU A 37 -2.45 10.09 8.31
N PRO A 38 -1.80 10.49 9.42
CA PRO A 38 -0.60 11.33 9.36
C PRO A 38 0.51 10.69 8.52
N THR A 39 0.76 9.39 8.67
CA THR A 39 1.81 8.69 7.91
C THR A 39 1.56 8.79 6.40
N MET A 40 0.34 8.51 5.93
CA MET A 40 0.03 8.60 4.50
C MET A 40 0.17 10.04 3.95
N ARG A 41 -0.25 11.05 4.72
CA ARG A 41 -0.13 12.46 4.31
C ARG A 41 1.32 12.90 4.17
N GLU A 42 2.19 12.53 5.12
CA GLU A 42 3.63 12.84 5.05
C GLU A 42 4.32 12.17 3.87
N HIS A 43 3.82 10.99 3.45
CA HIS A 43 4.31 10.33 2.24
C HIS A 43 3.79 10.94 0.94
N GLY A 44 2.87 11.91 1.02
CA GLY A 44 2.33 12.67 -0.10
C GLY A 44 1.15 11.99 -0.80
N LEU A 45 0.39 11.16 -0.10
CA LEU A 45 -0.78 10.51 -0.68
C LEU A 45 -1.99 11.44 -0.69
N ASP A 46 -2.66 11.49 -1.85
CA ASP A 46 -3.94 12.17 -2.00
C ASP A 46 -5.09 11.44 -1.29
N GLU A 47 -6.29 12.03 -1.31
CA GLU A 47 -7.46 11.45 -0.63
C GLU A 47 -7.88 10.11 -1.22
N ASP A 48 -7.83 9.95 -2.54
CA ASP A 48 -8.27 8.71 -3.19
C ASP A 48 -7.37 7.53 -2.83
N ALA A 49 -6.05 7.73 -2.88
CA ALA A 49 -5.08 6.74 -2.44
C ALA A 49 -5.22 6.42 -0.95
N ARG A 50 -5.43 7.43 -0.11
CA ARG A 50 -5.65 7.24 1.33
C ARG A 50 -6.92 6.45 1.60
N SER A 51 -8.03 6.77 0.94
CA SER A 51 -9.29 6.02 1.09
C SER A 51 -9.16 4.57 0.64
N ALA A 52 -8.55 4.34 -0.52
CA ALA A 52 -8.34 3.00 -1.05
C ALA A 52 -7.46 2.13 -0.13
N LEU A 53 -6.43 2.73 0.51
CA LEU A 53 -5.61 2.05 1.52
C LEU A 53 -6.39 1.73 2.81
N ARG A 54 -7.20 2.67 3.32
CA ARG A 54 -8.03 2.46 4.51
C ARG A 54 -9.07 1.36 4.29
N GLU A 55 -9.67 1.31 3.11
CA GLU A 55 -10.64 0.30 2.70
C GLU A 55 -9.99 -1.06 2.39
N GLY A 56 -8.66 -1.10 2.20
CA GLY A 56 -7.97 -2.30 1.71
C GLY A 56 -8.35 -2.70 0.28
N ASN A 57 -8.90 -1.76 -0.50
CA ASN A 57 -9.50 -2.00 -1.82
C ASN A 57 -8.40 -2.14 -2.88
N ARG A 58 -7.99 -3.39 -3.15
CA ARG A 58 -6.92 -3.72 -4.10
C ARG A 58 -7.19 -3.21 -5.50
N ASP A 59 -8.41 -3.41 -5.99
CA ASP A 59 -8.79 -3.04 -7.35
C ASP A 59 -8.75 -1.52 -7.53
N ARG A 60 -9.24 -0.78 -6.54
CA ARG A 60 -9.15 0.68 -6.53
C ARG A 60 -7.70 1.17 -6.47
N LEU A 61 -6.83 0.53 -5.70
CA LEU A 61 -5.40 0.87 -5.67
C LEU A 61 -4.75 0.66 -7.04
N VAL A 62 -5.03 -0.47 -7.71
CA VAL A 62 -4.51 -0.75 -9.06
C VAL A 62 -5.06 0.23 -10.09
N ALA A 63 -6.35 0.58 -10.01
CA ALA A 63 -6.96 1.60 -10.86
C ALA A 63 -6.32 2.99 -10.68
N LEU A 64 -5.84 3.30 -9.48
CA LEU A 64 -5.05 4.51 -9.17
C LEU A 64 -3.59 4.43 -9.64
N GLY A 65 -3.19 3.35 -10.30
CA GLY A 65 -1.83 3.14 -10.82
C GLY A 65 -0.87 2.48 -9.85
N ALA A 66 -1.35 1.87 -8.77
CA ALA A 66 -0.49 1.05 -7.90
C ALA A 66 -0.02 -0.22 -8.63
N HIS A 67 1.24 -0.57 -8.44
CA HIS A 67 1.81 -1.80 -8.95
C HIS A 67 1.21 -3.01 -8.19
N PRO A 68 0.58 -3.99 -8.86
CA PRO A 68 -0.14 -5.08 -8.18
C PRO A 68 0.70 -5.86 -7.17
N TYR A 69 1.96 -6.14 -7.49
CA TYR A 69 2.89 -6.79 -6.55
C TYR A 69 3.13 -5.97 -5.26
N LEU A 70 3.22 -4.64 -5.34
CA LEU A 70 3.44 -3.81 -4.16
C LEU A 70 2.18 -3.75 -3.29
N VAL A 71 0.99 -3.70 -3.91
CA VAL A 71 -0.29 -3.82 -3.19
C VAL A 71 -0.35 -5.12 -2.40
N PHE A 72 -0.10 -6.25 -3.07
CA PHE A 72 -0.09 -7.56 -2.43
C PHE A 72 0.92 -7.64 -1.27
N MET A 73 2.19 -7.29 -1.53
CA MET A 73 3.25 -7.41 -0.53
C MET A 73 3.07 -6.45 0.65
N ALA A 74 2.59 -5.23 0.43
CA ALA A 74 2.29 -4.31 1.52
C ALA A 74 1.21 -4.87 2.43
N GLN A 75 0.15 -5.47 1.87
CA GLN A 75 -0.90 -6.10 2.67
C GLN A 75 -0.40 -7.31 3.46
N VAL A 76 0.38 -8.19 2.84
CA VAL A 76 1.01 -9.32 3.55
C VAL A 76 1.83 -8.81 4.74
N ARG A 77 2.70 -7.81 4.52
CA ARG A 77 3.56 -7.26 5.57
C ARG A 77 2.78 -6.57 6.69
N LEU A 78 1.67 -5.89 6.37
CA LEU A 78 0.79 -5.29 7.37
C LEU A 78 0.04 -6.36 8.18
N SER A 79 -0.45 -7.41 7.54
CA SER A 79 -1.10 -8.53 8.23
C SER A 79 -0.14 -9.25 9.17
N MET A 80 1.10 -9.51 8.75
CA MET A 80 2.15 -10.08 9.60
C MET A 80 2.48 -9.20 10.81
N ALA A 81 2.48 -7.88 10.64
CA ALA A 81 2.74 -6.95 11.75
C ALA A 81 1.58 -6.93 12.76
N ARG A 82 0.35 -7.15 12.30
CA ARG A 82 -0.85 -7.20 13.16
C ARG A 82 -0.99 -8.53 13.90
N ASP A 83 -0.64 -9.63 13.25
CA ASP A 83 -0.79 -10.98 13.78
C ASP A 83 0.45 -11.84 13.44
N PRO A 84 1.54 -11.69 14.20
CA PRO A 84 2.80 -12.38 13.91
C PRO A 84 2.71 -13.91 14.03
N GLY A 85 1.73 -14.43 14.77
CA GLY A 85 1.57 -15.87 15.06
C GLY A 85 0.84 -16.66 13.98
N ASN A 86 0.26 -15.99 12.99
CA ASN A 86 -0.64 -16.61 12.01
C ASN A 86 0.03 -16.85 10.63
N PHE A 87 1.37 -16.68 10.57
CA PHE A 87 2.17 -16.78 9.34
C PHE A 87 3.22 -17.91 9.40
N GLU A 88 2.87 -19.07 9.98
CA GLU A 88 3.75 -20.26 10.00
C GLU A 88 3.99 -20.89 8.61
N TYR A 89 3.32 -20.46 7.54
CA TYR A 89 3.54 -20.99 6.19
C TYR A 89 3.39 -19.91 5.10
N PHE A 90 4.49 -19.26 4.74
CA PHE A 90 4.70 -18.62 3.44
C PHE A 90 6.13 -18.87 2.95
#